data_AF-A0A7L3M816-F1
#
_entry.id   AF-A0A7L3M816-F1
#
_cell.length_a   1.000
_cell.length_b   1.000
_cell.length_c   1.000
_cell.angle_alpha   90.00
_cell.angle_beta   90.00
_cell.angle_gamma   90.00
#
_symmetry.space_group_name_H-M   'P 1'
#
loop_
_entity.id
_entity.type
_entity.pdbx_description
1 polymer ?
#
loop_
_entity_poly.entity_id
_entity_poly.type
_entity_poly.pdbx_seq_one_letter_code
_entity_poly.pdbx_strand_id
1 'polypeptide(L)'
;MKYILVTGGVISGIGKGIIASSIGTILKSCGLRVTAIKIDPYINIDAGTFSPYEHGEVFVLNDGGEVDLDLGNYERFLDINLYKDNNITTGKIYQHVINKERHGDYLGKTVQVVPHITDAVQEWVMNQAKVPVDDDKKEPQICVIELGGTIGDIEGMPFVEAFRQFQFKAKRENFCNIHVSLVPQPNATGEQKTKPTQNSVRALRGLGLSPDLIVCRSAKPIEMAVKEKISMFCHVEPEQVIFIHDVSSTYRVPILLEEQGIIKYFKQRLNLPIDDHPSDLLMKWKKMACRYERLLKVCSIALVGKYTKLSDCYASVFKALEHSALAINYKLELMYIDSTELERSTEAENSVKYHQAWHKLCKAE
;
A
#
# COMPACT_ATOMS: atom_id res chain seq x y z
N MET A 1 7.32 -16.88 -11.97
CA MET A 1 6.87 -15.62 -11.35
C MET A 1 5.48 -15.24 -11.82
N LYS A 2 4.59 -14.82 -10.92
CA LYS A 2 3.29 -14.22 -11.19
C LYS A 2 3.31 -12.79 -10.67
N TYR A 3 2.63 -11.86 -11.33
CA TYR A 3 2.64 -10.44 -11.00
C TYR A 3 1.23 -9.97 -10.71
N ILE A 4 1.06 -9.25 -9.61
CA ILE A 4 -0.19 -8.60 -9.22
C ILE A 4 0.07 -7.10 -9.17
N LEU A 5 -0.38 -6.36 -10.19
CA LEU A 5 -0.28 -4.91 -10.21
C LEU A 5 -1.48 -4.31 -9.49
N VAL A 6 -1.24 -3.45 -8.50
CA VAL A 6 -2.25 -2.69 -7.77
C VAL A 6 -2.14 -1.22 -8.15
N THR A 7 -3.22 -0.66 -8.70
CA THR A 7 -3.29 0.73 -9.16
C THR A 7 -4.28 1.55 -8.34
N GLY A 8 -4.02 2.86 -8.21
CA GLY A 8 -4.90 3.81 -7.55
C GLY A 8 -5.92 4.45 -8.48
N GLY A 9 -7.16 4.58 -8.00
CA GLY A 9 -8.21 5.24 -8.73
C GLY A 9 -8.32 6.74 -8.42
N VAL A 10 -9.37 7.09 -7.69
CA VAL A 10 -9.92 8.45 -7.61
C VAL A 10 -9.09 9.43 -6.77
N ILE A 11 -8.49 8.97 -5.67
CA ILE A 11 -7.73 9.81 -4.73
C ILE A 11 -6.44 9.11 -4.27
N SER A 12 -5.43 9.90 -3.91
CA SER A 12 -4.30 9.43 -3.10
C SER A 12 -4.78 9.09 -1.68
N GLY A 13 -4.01 8.27 -0.94
CA GLY A 13 -4.38 7.88 0.43
C GLY A 13 -5.59 6.93 0.55
N ILE A 14 -6.06 6.32 -0.56
CA ILE A 14 -7.20 5.40 -0.51
C ILE A 14 -6.90 4.10 0.28
N GLY A 15 -5.63 3.79 0.54
CA GLY A 15 -5.20 2.57 1.23
C GLY A 15 -4.66 1.48 0.30
N LYS A 16 -4.03 1.86 -0.81
CA LYS A 16 -3.40 0.92 -1.77
C LYS A 16 -2.44 -0.05 -1.09
N GLY A 17 -1.50 0.47 -0.29
CA GLY A 17 -0.53 -0.34 0.44
C GLY A 17 -1.19 -1.38 1.35
N ILE A 18 -2.29 -1.04 2.03
CA ILE A 18 -3.04 -1.99 2.86
C ILE A 18 -3.71 -3.07 2.02
N ILE A 19 -4.27 -2.75 0.85
CA ILE A 19 -4.87 -3.75 -0.03
C ILE A 19 -3.81 -4.69 -0.60
N ALA A 20 -2.72 -4.11 -1.11
CA ALA A 20 -1.62 -4.84 -1.69
C ALA A 20 -0.93 -5.76 -0.67
N SER A 21 -0.63 -5.25 0.53
CA SER A 21 -0.04 -6.06 1.61
C SER A 21 -1.00 -7.14 2.13
N SER A 22 -2.30 -6.85 2.19
CA SER A 22 -3.32 -7.84 2.59
C SER A 22 -3.43 -8.98 1.58
N ILE A 23 -3.37 -8.68 0.28
CA ILE A 23 -3.33 -9.71 -0.77
C ILE A 23 -2.08 -10.56 -0.64
N GLY A 24 -0.92 -9.91 -0.45
CA GLY A 24 0.33 -10.61 -0.19
C GLY A 24 0.24 -11.54 1.03
N THR A 25 -0.36 -11.06 2.12
CA THR A 25 -0.58 -11.83 3.35
C THR A 25 -1.45 -13.07 3.09
N ILE A 26 -2.55 -12.91 2.35
CA ILE A 26 -3.45 -14.02 2.00
C ILE A 26 -2.69 -15.06 1.16
N LEU A 27 -1.92 -14.63 0.17
CA LEU A 27 -1.18 -15.55 -0.69
C LEU A 27 -0.02 -16.23 0.05
N LYS A 28 0.66 -15.54 0.97
CA LYS A 28 1.64 -16.14 1.89
C LYS A 28 0.98 -17.15 2.82
N SER A 29 -0.25 -16.88 3.27
CA SER A 29 -1.05 -17.83 4.05
C SER A 29 -1.40 -19.10 3.26
N CYS A 30 -1.48 -19.02 1.94
CA CYS A 30 -1.65 -20.16 1.04
C CYS A 30 -0.35 -20.93 0.76
N GLY A 31 0.75 -20.64 1.46
CA GLY A 31 2.04 -21.32 1.29
C GLY A 31 2.89 -20.83 0.11
N LEU A 32 2.51 -19.70 -0.50
CA LEU A 32 3.25 -19.13 -1.63
C LEU A 32 4.31 -18.14 -1.14
N ARG A 33 5.47 -18.12 -1.81
CA ARG A 33 6.49 -17.10 -1.54
C ARG A 33 6.13 -15.81 -2.26
N VAL A 34 6.03 -14.72 -1.50
CA VAL A 34 5.59 -13.42 -1.97
C VAL A 34 6.71 -12.40 -1.79
N THR A 35 6.95 -11.57 -2.81
CA THR A 35 7.75 -10.36 -2.74
C THR A 35 6.90 -9.13 -3.05
N ALA A 36 7.42 -7.95 -2.71
CA ALA A 36 6.75 -6.67 -2.95
C ALA A 36 7.68 -5.71 -3.68
N ILE A 37 7.11 -4.96 -4.62
CA ILE A 37 7.76 -3.83 -5.28
C ILE A 37 6.80 -2.65 -5.22
N LYS A 38 7.27 -1.51 -4.70
CA LYS A 38 6.50 -0.28 -4.70
C LYS A 38 7.11 0.69 -5.69
N ILE A 39 6.26 1.28 -6.51
CA ILE A 39 6.63 2.25 -7.52
C ILE A 39 6.08 3.60 -7.12
N ASP A 40 6.97 4.53 -6.87
CA ASP A 40 6.64 5.88 -6.46
C ASP A 40 6.85 6.87 -7.60
N PRO A 41 5.81 7.59 -8.02
CA PRO A 41 5.90 8.48 -9.18
C PRO A 41 6.67 9.78 -8.89
N TYR A 42 7.08 10.05 -7.65
CA TYR A 42 7.88 11.23 -7.31
C TYR A 42 9.31 11.14 -7.85
N ILE A 43 9.96 12.30 -7.99
CA ILE A 43 11.27 12.45 -8.63
C ILE A 43 12.43 12.19 -7.66
N ASN A 44 12.26 12.39 -6.35
CA ASN A 44 13.30 12.05 -5.38
C ASN A 44 13.78 10.61 -5.57
N ILE A 45 15.10 10.41 -5.55
CA ILE A 45 15.69 9.07 -5.77
C ILE A 45 15.36 8.16 -4.58
N ASP A 46 15.53 8.70 -3.37
CA ASP A 46 15.29 8.03 -2.10
C ASP A 46 14.48 8.98 -1.18
N ALA A 47 13.83 8.42 -0.16
CA ALA A 47 12.92 9.16 0.71
C ALA A 47 13.62 9.93 1.85
N GLY A 48 14.91 9.66 2.10
CA GLY A 48 15.62 10.19 3.28
C GLY A 48 15.73 11.71 3.38
N THR A 49 15.60 12.42 2.26
CA THR A 49 15.60 13.89 2.25
C THR A 49 14.24 14.51 2.53
N PHE A 50 13.18 13.70 2.71
CA PHE A 50 11.84 14.22 2.95
C PHE A 50 11.70 14.81 4.34
N SER A 51 10.92 15.89 4.42
CA SER A 51 10.34 16.33 5.69
C SER A 51 9.26 15.33 6.08
N PRO A 52 9.23 14.85 7.35
CA PRO A 52 8.16 13.98 7.83
C PRO A 52 6.76 14.57 7.64
N TYR A 53 6.63 15.90 7.58
CA TYR A 53 5.34 16.55 7.34
C TYR A 53 4.77 16.40 5.91
N GLU A 54 5.60 16.08 4.92
CA GLU A 54 5.14 15.98 3.52
C GLU A 54 4.73 14.56 3.17
N HIS A 55 5.61 13.60 3.46
CA HIS A 55 5.46 12.21 3.01
C HIS A 55 5.40 11.21 4.17
N GLY A 56 5.30 11.68 5.41
CA GLY A 56 5.35 10.82 6.59
C GLY A 56 6.78 10.39 6.92
N GLU A 57 6.88 9.43 7.82
CA GLU A 57 8.16 8.89 8.28
C GLU A 57 8.97 8.22 7.16
N VAL A 58 10.29 8.37 7.19
CA VAL A 58 11.21 7.59 6.34
C VAL A 58 11.40 6.20 6.94
N PHE A 59 11.18 5.16 6.14
CA PHE A 59 11.42 3.78 6.56
C PHE A 59 12.83 3.34 6.17
N VAL A 60 13.53 2.64 7.06
CA VAL A 60 14.93 2.23 6.86
C VAL A 60 15.01 0.72 6.72
N LEU A 61 15.65 0.26 5.64
CA LEU A 61 15.84 -1.15 5.32
C LEU A 61 17.19 -1.69 5.82
N ASN A 62 17.31 -3.02 5.88
CA ASN A 62 18.51 -3.71 6.37
C ASN A 62 19.79 -3.40 5.56
N ASP A 63 19.66 -3.08 4.28
CA ASP A 63 20.76 -2.71 3.38
C ASP A 63 21.11 -1.20 3.42
N GLY A 64 20.51 -0.45 4.35
CA GLY A 64 20.68 0.99 4.51
C GLY A 64 19.81 1.83 3.57
N GLY A 65 18.84 1.22 2.88
CA GLY A 65 17.88 1.95 2.05
C GLY A 65 16.96 2.87 2.86
N GLU A 66 16.84 4.12 2.43
CA GLU A 66 15.89 5.12 2.96
C GLU A 66 14.68 5.22 2.03
N VAL A 67 13.57 4.60 2.40
CA VAL A 67 12.43 4.34 1.50
C VAL A 67 11.12 4.89 2.06
N ASP A 68 10.09 4.92 1.21
CA ASP A 68 8.75 5.36 1.58
C ASP A 68 8.14 4.46 2.68
N LEU A 69 7.36 5.06 3.58
CA LEU A 69 6.70 4.44 4.73
C LEU A 69 5.88 3.20 4.36
N ASP A 70 5.26 3.23 3.18
CA ASP A 70 4.44 2.13 2.70
C ASP A 70 5.22 0.82 2.54
N LEU A 71 6.55 0.84 2.32
CA LEU A 71 7.36 -0.39 2.32
C LEU A 71 7.30 -1.11 3.66
N GLY A 72 7.29 -0.35 4.77
CA GLY A 72 7.16 -0.90 6.11
C GLY A 72 5.83 -1.62 6.35
N ASN A 73 4.77 -1.30 5.59
CA ASN A 73 3.53 -2.08 5.64
C ASN A 73 3.74 -3.50 5.09
N TYR A 74 4.55 -3.66 4.04
CA TYR A 74 4.84 -4.99 3.49
C TYR A 74 5.66 -5.82 4.46
N GLU A 75 6.76 -5.28 5.00
CA GLU A 75 7.58 -6.03 5.97
C GLU A 75 6.77 -6.47 7.19
N ARG A 76 5.94 -5.57 7.76
CA ARG A 76 5.08 -5.87 8.91
C ARG A 76 4.02 -6.94 8.64
N PHE A 77 3.45 -6.97 7.44
CA PHE A 77 2.34 -7.88 7.10
C PHE A 77 2.82 -9.24 6.60
N LEU A 78 3.92 -9.23 5.84
CA LEU A 78 4.41 -10.39 5.12
C LEU A 78 5.53 -11.12 5.83
N ASP A 79 6.14 -10.58 6.89
CA ASP A 79 7.31 -11.20 7.53
C ASP A 79 8.41 -11.43 6.47
N ILE A 80 8.81 -10.34 5.82
CA ILE A 80 9.86 -10.30 4.78
C ILE A 80 10.78 -9.12 5.06
N ASN A 81 12.00 -9.20 4.54
CA ASN A 81 12.97 -8.11 4.56
C ASN A 81 13.22 -7.66 3.12
N LEU A 82 12.81 -6.43 2.80
CA LEU A 82 12.97 -5.83 1.48
C LEU A 82 14.35 -5.17 1.35
N TYR A 83 14.76 -4.92 0.11
CA TYR A 83 15.97 -4.19 -0.24
C TYR A 83 15.61 -2.82 -0.82
N LYS A 84 16.56 -1.88 -0.82
CA LYS A 84 16.36 -0.52 -1.35
C LYS A 84 15.91 -0.48 -2.82
N ASP A 85 16.22 -1.53 -3.58
CA ASP A 85 15.84 -1.65 -4.99
C ASP A 85 14.41 -2.18 -5.18
N ASN A 86 13.73 -2.66 -4.12
CA ASN A 86 12.29 -2.94 -4.13
C ASN A 86 11.45 -1.64 -4.14
N ASN A 87 12.05 -0.49 -3.81
CA ASN A 87 11.45 0.82 -4.00
C ASN A 87 11.97 1.44 -5.31
N ILE A 88 11.08 1.61 -6.27
CA ILE A 88 11.36 2.21 -7.58
C ILE A 88 10.78 3.62 -7.58
N THR A 89 11.60 4.63 -7.82
CA THR A 89 11.14 6.02 -7.98
C THR A 89 11.36 6.50 -9.42
N THR A 90 10.65 7.55 -9.83
CA THR A 90 10.91 8.20 -11.13
C THR A 90 12.37 8.65 -11.23
N GLY A 91 12.91 9.25 -10.17
CA GLY A 91 14.31 9.67 -10.12
C GLY A 91 15.30 8.52 -10.32
N LYS A 92 15.06 7.39 -9.65
CA LYS A 92 15.94 6.21 -9.72
C LYS A 92 16.02 5.65 -11.15
N ILE A 93 14.88 5.55 -11.84
CA ILE A 93 14.84 5.09 -13.24
C ILE A 93 15.50 6.10 -14.18
N TYR A 94 15.21 7.39 -14.03
CA TYR A 94 15.80 8.43 -14.89
C TYR A 94 17.32 8.50 -14.71
N GLN A 95 17.80 8.47 -13.45
CA GLN A 95 19.22 8.44 -13.15
C GLN A 95 19.89 7.19 -13.74
N HIS A 96 19.24 6.02 -13.63
CA HIS A 96 19.74 4.78 -14.22
C HIS A 96 19.90 4.89 -15.74
N VAL A 97 18.89 5.39 -16.45
CA VAL A 97 18.93 5.53 -17.91
C VAL A 97 19.92 6.60 -18.35
N ILE A 98 20.00 7.74 -17.65
CA ILE A 98 21.00 8.79 -17.93
C ILE A 98 22.41 8.24 -17.77
N ASN A 99 22.69 7.47 -16.72
CA ASN A 99 24.01 6.88 -16.50
C ASN A 99 24.40 5.92 -17.64
N LYS A 100 23.46 5.08 -18.11
CA LYS A 100 23.68 4.16 -19.24
C LYS A 100 23.91 4.90 -20.57
N GLU A 101 23.20 6.01 -20.79
CA GLU A 101 23.41 6.88 -21.95
C GLU A 101 24.82 7.45 -21.98
N ARG A 102 25.29 8.00 -20.85
CA ARG A 102 26.66 8.54 -20.73
C ARG A 102 27.75 7.47 -20.85
N HIS A 103 27.45 6.22 -20.49
CA HIS A 103 28.37 5.09 -20.65
C HIS A 103 28.45 4.57 -22.10
N GLY A 104 27.50 4.94 -22.96
CA GLY A 104 27.44 4.50 -24.35
C GLY A 104 26.66 3.19 -24.58
N ASP A 105 25.88 2.73 -23.60
CA ASP A 105 25.15 1.45 -23.68
C ASP A 105 24.10 1.40 -24.78
N TYR A 106 23.60 2.57 -25.21
CA TYR A 106 22.62 2.70 -26.28
C TYR A 106 23.25 2.87 -27.68
N LEU A 107 24.57 2.67 -27.81
CA LEU A 107 25.30 2.69 -29.09
C LEU A 107 25.10 4.00 -29.90
N GLY A 108 25.02 5.13 -29.21
CA GLY A 108 24.82 6.45 -29.81
C GLY A 108 23.42 6.72 -30.36
N LYS A 109 22.45 5.82 -30.12
CA LYS A 109 21.05 6.06 -30.49
C LYS A 109 20.37 7.04 -29.53
N THR A 110 19.41 7.80 -30.04
CA THR A 110 18.61 8.72 -29.21
C THR A 110 17.75 7.94 -28.21
N VAL A 111 17.93 8.24 -26.93
CA VAL A 111 17.13 7.69 -25.83
C VAL A 111 15.83 8.48 -25.68
N GLN A 112 14.73 7.76 -25.41
CA GLN A 112 13.37 8.30 -25.31
C GLN A 112 12.61 7.60 -24.17
N VAL A 113 11.51 8.19 -23.70
CA VAL A 113 10.66 7.57 -22.67
C VAL A 113 10.16 6.19 -23.12
N VAL A 114 9.66 6.09 -24.36
CA VAL A 114 9.31 4.81 -24.97
C VAL A 114 10.32 4.51 -26.09
N PRO A 115 10.99 3.35 -26.09
CA PRO A 115 10.85 2.25 -25.14
C PRO A 115 11.82 2.32 -23.95
N HIS A 116 12.85 3.19 -23.95
CA HIS A 116 14.01 3.04 -23.06
C HIS A 116 13.70 3.17 -21.56
N ILE A 117 12.83 4.11 -21.15
CA ILE A 117 12.40 4.22 -19.75
C ILE A 117 11.46 3.06 -19.42
N THR A 118 10.54 2.73 -20.32
CA THR A 118 9.58 1.63 -20.10
C THR A 118 10.25 0.26 -20.03
N ASP A 119 11.31 0.02 -20.80
CA ASP A 119 12.12 -1.19 -20.75
C ASP A 119 12.94 -1.24 -19.47
N ALA A 120 13.54 -0.12 -19.04
CA ALA A 120 14.26 -0.04 -17.76
C ALA A 120 13.35 -0.39 -16.57
N VAL A 121 12.11 0.11 -16.54
CA VAL A 121 11.11 -0.26 -15.52
C VAL A 121 10.81 -1.76 -15.55
N GLN A 122 10.55 -2.31 -16.74
CA GLN A 122 10.22 -3.73 -16.90
C GLN A 122 11.39 -4.63 -16.47
N GLU A 123 12.61 -4.31 -16.88
CA GLU A 123 13.84 -5.00 -16.49
C GLU A 123 14.04 -4.95 -14.97
N TRP A 124 13.85 -3.79 -14.36
CA TRP A 124 13.96 -3.62 -12.91
C TRP A 124 12.99 -4.52 -12.16
N VAL A 125 11.71 -4.49 -12.54
CA VAL A 125 10.66 -5.34 -11.94
C VAL A 125 10.98 -6.82 -12.11
N MET A 126 11.42 -7.24 -13.31
CA MET A 126 11.77 -8.65 -13.57
C MET A 126 12.97 -9.13 -12.76
N ASN A 127 13.94 -8.26 -12.50
CA ASN A 127 15.12 -8.59 -11.72
C ASN A 127 14.77 -8.65 -10.22
N GLN A 128 14.16 -7.59 -9.69
CA GLN A 128 13.84 -7.51 -8.26
C GLN A 128 12.80 -8.52 -7.82
N ALA A 129 11.86 -8.90 -8.68
CA ALA A 129 10.88 -9.94 -8.36
C ALA A 129 11.53 -11.31 -8.09
N LYS A 130 12.72 -11.58 -8.65
CA LYS A 130 13.43 -12.86 -8.48
C LYS A 130 14.32 -12.88 -7.24
N VAL A 131 14.66 -11.72 -6.69
CA VAL A 131 15.52 -11.62 -5.51
C VAL A 131 14.78 -12.20 -4.30
N PRO A 132 15.38 -13.15 -3.56
CA PRO A 132 14.76 -13.68 -2.36
C PRO A 132 14.71 -12.62 -1.26
N VAL A 133 13.52 -12.40 -0.69
CA VAL A 133 13.24 -11.44 0.39
C VAL A 133 12.86 -12.13 1.72
N ASP A 134 12.90 -13.46 1.73
CA ASP A 134 12.53 -14.32 2.85
C ASP A 134 13.72 -15.21 3.24
N ASP A 135 13.73 -15.70 4.49
CA ASP A 135 14.86 -16.40 5.10
C ASP A 135 15.22 -17.71 4.38
N ASP A 136 14.25 -18.29 3.67
CA ASP A 136 14.42 -19.49 2.85
C ASP A 136 15.38 -19.30 1.66
N LYS A 137 15.74 -18.05 1.31
CA LYS A 137 16.63 -17.68 0.19
C LYS A 137 16.22 -18.27 -1.17
N LYS A 138 14.93 -18.57 -1.35
CA LYS A 138 14.36 -19.11 -2.60
C LYS A 138 13.69 -18.01 -3.41
N GLU A 139 13.70 -18.18 -4.74
CA GLU A 139 13.00 -17.29 -5.65
C GLU A 139 11.49 -17.20 -5.28
N PRO A 140 10.92 -15.99 -5.16
CA PRO A 140 9.50 -15.79 -4.97
C PRO A 140 8.64 -16.40 -6.09
N GLN A 141 7.39 -16.72 -5.80
CA GLN A 141 6.44 -17.20 -6.80
C GLN A 141 5.54 -16.07 -7.29
N ILE A 142 5.24 -15.11 -6.41
CA ILE A 142 4.37 -13.97 -6.67
C ILE A 142 5.08 -12.67 -6.30
N CYS A 143 4.97 -11.67 -7.15
CA CYS A 143 5.37 -10.30 -6.89
C CYS A 143 4.12 -9.41 -6.85
N VAL A 144 3.84 -8.83 -5.68
CA VAL A 144 2.83 -7.77 -5.54
C VAL A 144 3.50 -6.45 -5.89
N ILE A 145 2.97 -5.77 -6.89
CA ILE A 145 3.48 -4.49 -7.38
C ILE A 145 2.47 -3.42 -7.04
N GLU A 146 2.87 -2.44 -6.24
CA GLU A 146 2.05 -1.27 -5.98
C GLU A 146 2.50 -0.11 -6.84
N LEU A 147 1.61 0.38 -7.71
CA LEU A 147 1.79 1.65 -8.39
C LEU A 147 1.21 2.77 -7.52
N GLY A 148 2.11 3.57 -6.94
CA GLY A 148 1.83 4.78 -6.19
C GLY A 148 1.09 5.84 -7.02
N GLY A 149 0.68 6.92 -6.36
CA GLY A 149 -0.10 7.98 -7.04
C GLY A 149 -1.52 7.54 -7.43
N THR A 150 -2.05 8.16 -8.48
CA THR A 150 -3.40 7.93 -9.01
C THR A 150 -3.33 7.67 -10.50
N ILE A 151 -4.32 6.99 -11.07
CA ILE A 151 -4.36 6.81 -12.53
C ILE A 151 -4.84 8.10 -13.20
N GLY A 152 -4.05 8.58 -14.17
CA GLY A 152 -4.36 9.76 -14.98
C GLY A 152 -3.51 10.98 -14.66
N ASP A 153 -2.63 10.89 -13.66
CA ASP A 153 -1.60 11.88 -13.39
C ASP A 153 -0.46 11.80 -14.44
N ILE A 154 0.33 12.88 -14.56
CA ILE A 154 1.40 12.97 -15.56
C ILE A 154 2.56 12.08 -15.15
N GLU A 155 2.81 12.04 -13.85
CA GLU A 155 3.88 11.31 -13.20
C GLU A 155 3.73 9.79 -13.37
N GLY A 156 2.49 9.27 -13.41
CA GLY A 156 2.19 7.85 -13.62
C GLY A 156 2.26 7.39 -15.07
N MET A 157 2.24 8.29 -16.06
CA MET A 157 2.17 7.92 -17.49
C MET A 157 3.28 6.96 -17.94
N PRO A 158 4.58 7.17 -17.60
CA PRO A 158 5.65 6.25 -18.00
C PRO A 158 5.46 4.85 -17.42
N PHE A 159 4.99 4.73 -16.18
CA PHE A 159 4.82 3.45 -15.50
C PHE A 159 3.61 2.67 -16.04
N VAL A 160 2.50 3.34 -16.29
CA VAL A 160 1.33 2.67 -16.87
C VAL A 160 1.63 2.14 -18.27
N GLU A 161 2.35 2.91 -19.10
CA GLU A 161 2.80 2.43 -20.42
C GLU A 161 3.79 1.27 -20.30
N ALA A 162 4.70 1.30 -19.31
CA ALA A 162 5.59 0.17 -19.03
C ALA A 162 4.81 -1.11 -18.71
N PHE A 163 3.79 -1.03 -17.85
CA PHE A 163 2.96 -2.19 -17.51
C PHE A 163 2.01 -2.62 -18.62
N ARG A 164 1.56 -1.68 -19.47
CA ARG A 164 0.79 -1.99 -20.69
C ARG A 164 1.58 -2.89 -21.63
N GLN A 165 2.89 -2.67 -21.78
CA GLN A 165 3.77 -3.56 -22.55
C GLN A 165 4.08 -4.85 -21.78
N PHE A 166 4.30 -4.72 -20.46
CA PHE A 166 4.67 -5.82 -19.59
C PHE A 166 3.66 -6.97 -19.56
N GLN A 167 2.35 -6.68 -19.61
CA GLN A 167 1.32 -7.72 -19.62
C GLN A 167 1.48 -8.71 -20.80
N PHE A 168 2.00 -8.24 -21.95
CA PHE A 168 2.28 -9.07 -23.11
C PHE A 168 3.58 -9.88 -22.94
N LYS A 169 4.63 -9.28 -22.35
CA LYS A 169 5.88 -10.00 -22.03
C LYS A 169 5.66 -11.09 -20.98
N ALA A 170 4.84 -10.83 -19.96
CA ALA A 170 4.56 -11.77 -18.87
C ALA A 170 3.62 -12.91 -19.28
N LYS A 171 2.74 -12.69 -20.27
CA LYS A 171 1.54 -13.49 -20.61
C LYS A 171 0.37 -13.27 -19.65
N ARG A 172 -0.85 -13.51 -20.18
CA ARG A 172 -2.12 -13.26 -19.49
C ARG A 172 -2.21 -13.98 -18.14
N GLU A 173 -1.85 -15.26 -18.09
CA GLU A 173 -1.91 -16.10 -16.89
C GLU A 173 -0.85 -15.79 -15.82
N ASN A 174 0.08 -14.87 -16.10
CA ASN A 174 1.13 -14.45 -15.16
C ASN A 174 0.99 -13.00 -14.70
N PHE A 175 0.00 -12.26 -15.20
CA PHE A 175 -0.23 -10.86 -14.85
C PHE A 175 -1.69 -10.66 -14.44
N CYS A 176 -1.91 -10.10 -13.25
CA CYS A 176 -3.22 -9.73 -12.72
C CYS A 176 -3.23 -8.24 -12.36
N ASN A 177 -4.32 -7.54 -12.65
CA ASN A 177 -4.45 -6.12 -12.37
C ASN A 177 -5.58 -5.83 -11.38
N ILE A 178 -5.29 -5.09 -10.33
CA ILE A 178 -6.22 -4.70 -9.28
C ILE A 178 -6.33 -3.20 -9.28
N HIS A 179 -7.55 -2.69 -9.36
CA HIS A 179 -7.82 -1.27 -9.34
C HIS A 179 -8.57 -0.87 -8.07
N VAL A 180 -7.92 -0.08 -7.21
CA VAL A 180 -8.49 0.38 -5.95
C VAL A 180 -9.15 1.73 -6.14
N SER A 181 -10.47 1.80 -6.02
CA SER A 181 -11.28 3.00 -6.29
C SER A 181 -12.14 3.41 -5.09
N LEU A 182 -12.45 4.70 -5.00
CA LEU A 182 -13.30 5.27 -3.94
C LEU A 182 -14.75 5.31 -4.41
N VAL A 183 -15.66 4.82 -3.58
CA VAL A 183 -17.11 4.99 -3.73
C VAL A 183 -17.57 5.99 -2.66
N PRO A 184 -17.60 7.31 -2.98
CA PRO A 184 -18.01 8.31 -2.02
C PRO A 184 -19.51 8.25 -1.75
N GLN A 185 -19.89 8.59 -0.52
CA GLN A 185 -21.27 8.73 -0.08
C GLN A 185 -21.43 10.11 0.60
N PRO A 186 -21.76 11.17 -0.15
CA PRO A 186 -21.90 12.50 0.41
C PRO A 186 -22.99 12.54 1.48
N ASN A 187 -22.68 13.03 2.68
CA ASN A 187 -23.60 13.09 3.82
C ASN A 187 -24.92 13.82 3.49
N ALA A 188 -24.87 14.82 2.60
CA ALA A 188 -26.05 15.57 2.17
C ALA A 188 -27.07 14.72 1.38
N THR A 189 -26.61 13.68 0.68
CA THR A 189 -27.48 12.85 -0.18
C THR A 189 -27.70 11.45 0.38
N GLY A 190 -26.78 10.92 1.18
CA GLY A 190 -26.84 9.56 1.70
C GLY A 190 -26.69 8.45 0.65
N GLU A 191 -26.55 8.77 -0.64
CA GLU A 191 -26.47 7.77 -1.71
C GLU A 191 -25.01 7.45 -2.07
N GLN A 192 -24.69 6.17 -2.22
CA GLN A 192 -23.37 5.70 -2.67
C GLN A 192 -23.18 5.98 -4.16
N LYS A 193 -22.18 6.82 -4.51
CA LYS A 193 -21.96 7.28 -5.89
C LYS A 193 -20.86 6.48 -6.58
N THR A 194 -21.22 5.78 -7.66
CA THR A 194 -20.29 4.93 -8.45
C THR A 194 -19.56 5.66 -9.58
N LYS A 195 -19.97 6.89 -9.93
CA LYS A 195 -19.44 7.62 -11.10
C LYS A 195 -17.92 7.83 -11.05
N PRO A 196 -17.30 8.15 -9.89
CA PRO A 196 -15.84 8.26 -9.81
C PRO A 196 -15.13 6.97 -10.23
N THR A 197 -15.59 5.81 -9.74
CA THR A 197 -15.05 4.49 -10.14
C THR A 197 -15.19 4.26 -11.64
N GLN A 198 -16.35 4.59 -12.23
CA GLN A 198 -16.58 4.41 -13.67
C GLN A 198 -15.59 5.21 -14.52
N ASN A 199 -15.37 6.48 -14.16
CA ASN A 199 -14.43 7.34 -14.87
C ASN A 199 -12.98 6.88 -14.69
N SER A 200 -12.62 6.44 -13.48
CA SER A 200 -11.27 5.95 -13.18
C SER A 200 -10.94 4.67 -13.96
N VAL A 201 -11.89 3.72 -14.02
CA VAL A 201 -11.74 2.50 -14.85
C VAL A 201 -11.69 2.83 -16.33
N ARG A 202 -12.43 3.84 -16.81
CA ARG A 202 -12.33 4.31 -18.20
C ARG A 202 -10.95 4.88 -18.50
N ALA A 203 -10.37 5.66 -17.59
CA ALA A 203 -9.02 6.18 -17.73
C ALA A 203 -7.98 5.05 -17.76
N LEU A 204 -8.04 4.11 -16.82
CA LEU A 204 -7.15 2.94 -16.77
C LEU A 204 -7.20 2.12 -18.08
N ARG A 205 -8.41 1.86 -18.59
CA ARG A 205 -8.60 1.17 -19.89
C ARG A 205 -8.08 1.98 -21.07
N GLY A 206 -8.25 3.31 -21.05
CA GLY A 206 -7.70 4.21 -22.05
C GLY A 206 -6.17 4.17 -22.12
N LEU A 207 -5.50 3.85 -21.01
CA LEU A 207 -4.05 3.64 -20.94
C LEU A 207 -3.65 2.18 -21.25
N GLY A 208 -4.60 1.31 -21.62
CA GLY A 208 -4.34 -0.04 -22.10
C GLY A 208 -4.21 -1.13 -21.01
N LEU A 209 -4.64 -0.84 -19.78
CA LEU A 209 -4.78 -1.81 -18.70
C LEU A 209 -6.26 -2.07 -18.39
N SER A 210 -6.63 -3.34 -18.26
CA SER A 210 -7.98 -3.73 -17.84
C SER A 210 -7.93 -4.26 -16.40
N PRO A 211 -8.83 -3.83 -15.50
CA PRO A 211 -8.87 -4.37 -14.15
C PRO A 211 -9.42 -5.80 -14.17
N ASP A 212 -8.71 -6.71 -13.50
CA ASP A 212 -9.15 -8.07 -13.21
C ASP A 212 -10.03 -8.09 -11.95
N LEU A 213 -9.65 -7.28 -10.95
CA LEU A 213 -10.44 -7.00 -9.74
C LEU A 213 -10.61 -5.49 -9.56
N ILE A 214 -11.79 -5.10 -9.07
CA ILE A 214 -12.07 -3.73 -8.67
C ILE A 214 -12.35 -3.72 -7.18
N VAL A 215 -11.46 -3.09 -6.41
CA VAL A 215 -11.61 -2.94 -4.97
C VAL A 215 -12.22 -1.58 -4.69
N CYS A 216 -13.46 -1.56 -4.26
CA CYS A 216 -14.19 -0.35 -3.94
C CYS A 216 -14.13 -0.08 -2.44
N ARG A 217 -13.44 1.01 -2.07
CA ARG A 217 -13.41 1.51 -0.71
C ARG A 217 -14.56 2.50 -0.45
N SER A 218 -15.22 2.39 0.68
CA SER A 218 -16.31 3.27 1.11
C SER A 218 -16.34 3.45 2.63
N ALA A 219 -17.12 4.39 3.14
CA ALA A 219 -17.30 4.56 4.59
C ALA A 219 -18.18 3.46 5.21
N LYS A 220 -19.26 3.08 4.50
CA LYS A 220 -20.22 2.04 4.91
C LYS A 220 -20.17 0.85 3.95
N PRO A 221 -20.60 -0.35 4.36
CA PRO A 221 -20.77 -1.49 3.45
C PRO A 221 -21.57 -1.10 2.21
N ILE A 222 -21.11 -1.57 1.05
CA ILE A 222 -21.71 -1.23 -0.25
C ILE A 222 -22.92 -2.13 -0.51
N GLU A 223 -24.01 -1.54 -1.00
CA GLU A 223 -25.23 -2.27 -1.34
C GLU A 223 -25.06 -3.13 -2.60
N MET A 224 -25.79 -4.24 -2.70
CA MET A 224 -25.70 -5.14 -3.86
C MET A 224 -26.06 -4.46 -5.19
N ALA A 225 -27.03 -3.55 -5.19
CA ALA A 225 -27.38 -2.78 -6.40
C ALA A 225 -26.21 -1.90 -6.90
N VAL A 226 -25.38 -1.40 -5.98
CA VAL A 226 -24.17 -0.63 -6.32
C VAL A 226 -23.10 -1.57 -6.90
N LYS A 227 -23.00 -2.81 -6.40
CA LYS A 227 -22.14 -3.86 -6.95
C LYS A 227 -22.45 -4.16 -8.41
N GLU A 228 -23.72 -4.45 -8.69
CA GLU A 228 -24.22 -4.77 -10.04
C GLU A 228 -23.98 -3.61 -11.00
N LYS A 229 -24.19 -2.38 -10.53
CA LYS A 229 -23.89 -1.18 -11.31
C LYS A 229 -22.40 -1.07 -11.65
N ILE A 230 -21.51 -1.27 -10.69
CA ILE A 230 -20.07 -1.21 -10.95
C ILE A 230 -19.66 -2.30 -11.94
N SER A 231 -20.14 -3.53 -11.73
CA SER A 231 -19.93 -4.65 -12.65
C SER A 231 -20.33 -4.29 -14.09
N MET A 232 -21.58 -3.84 -14.29
CA MET A 232 -22.12 -3.50 -15.61
C MET A 232 -21.33 -2.37 -16.30
N PHE A 233 -20.96 -1.30 -15.59
CA PHE A 233 -20.28 -0.15 -16.19
C PHE A 233 -18.76 -0.35 -16.36
N CYS A 234 -18.15 -1.20 -15.54
CA CYS A 234 -16.71 -1.44 -15.56
C CYS A 234 -16.34 -2.69 -16.38
N HIS A 235 -17.33 -3.46 -16.84
CA HIS A 235 -17.16 -4.68 -17.65
C HIS A 235 -16.38 -5.77 -16.91
N VAL A 236 -16.74 -6.01 -15.65
CA VAL A 236 -16.23 -7.09 -14.81
C VAL A 236 -17.41 -7.86 -14.22
N GLU A 237 -17.23 -9.13 -13.92
CA GLU A 237 -18.25 -9.94 -13.24
C GLU A 237 -18.53 -9.40 -11.83
N PRO A 238 -19.75 -9.56 -11.29
CA PRO A 238 -20.08 -9.11 -9.95
C PRO A 238 -19.09 -9.63 -8.89
N GLU A 239 -18.66 -10.88 -8.98
CA GLU A 239 -17.70 -11.50 -8.05
C GLU A 239 -16.33 -10.81 -8.02
N GLN A 240 -15.98 -10.06 -9.07
CA GLN A 240 -14.72 -9.33 -9.19
C GLN A 240 -14.78 -7.94 -8.56
N VAL A 241 -15.97 -7.49 -8.14
CA VAL A 241 -16.18 -6.25 -7.39
C VAL A 241 -16.11 -6.55 -5.89
N ILE A 242 -15.00 -6.13 -5.29
CA ILE A 242 -14.65 -6.36 -3.88
C ILE A 242 -14.90 -5.09 -3.08
N PHE A 243 -15.49 -5.22 -1.89
CA PHE A 243 -15.89 -4.11 -1.04
C PHE A 243 -15.10 -4.04 0.24
N ILE A 244 -14.64 -2.84 0.55
CA ILE A 244 -13.90 -2.58 1.78
C ILE A 244 -14.48 -1.31 2.38
N HIS A 245 -15.19 -1.45 3.48
CA HIS A 245 -15.65 -0.30 4.24
C HIS A 245 -14.56 0.16 5.22
N ASP A 246 -14.73 1.33 5.82
CA ASP A 246 -13.83 1.77 6.88
C ASP A 246 -13.93 0.81 8.07
N VAL A 247 -12.80 0.17 8.37
CA VAL A 247 -12.67 -0.81 9.45
C VAL A 247 -11.98 -0.19 10.66
N SER A 248 -12.25 -0.74 11.84
CA SER A 248 -11.62 -0.33 13.09
C SER A 248 -10.12 -0.62 13.16
N SER A 249 -9.63 -1.58 12.37
CA SER A 249 -8.25 -2.01 12.37
C SER A 249 -7.80 -2.55 11.02
N THR A 250 -6.54 -2.31 10.69
CA THR A 250 -5.90 -2.85 9.49
C THR A 250 -5.81 -4.38 9.49
N TYR A 251 -5.83 -5.04 10.67
CA TYR A 251 -5.87 -6.50 10.79
C TYR A 251 -7.15 -7.12 10.22
N ARG A 252 -8.23 -6.35 10.08
CA ARG A 252 -9.51 -6.81 9.55
C ARG A 252 -9.49 -6.93 8.02
N VAL A 253 -8.64 -6.18 7.33
CA VAL A 253 -8.67 -6.08 5.86
C VAL A 253 -8.36 -7.42 5.17
N PRO A 254 -7.33 -8.21 5.56
CA PRO A 254 -7.10 -9.52 4.97
C PRO A 254 -8.30 -10.47 5.12
N ILE A 255 -9.01 -10.38 6.25
CA ILE A 255 -10.16 -11.24 6.56
C ILE A 255 -11.36 -10.86 5.67
N LEU A 256 -11.63 -9.56 5.51
CA LEU A 256 -12.70 -9.09 4.61
C LEU A 256 -12.45 -9.46 3.15
N LEU A 257 -11.20 -9.50 2.72
CA LEU A 257 -10.81 -9.94 1.38
C LEU A 257 -10.99 -11.45 1.20
N GLU A 258 -10.63 -12.24 2.21
CA GLU A 258 -10.85 -13.69 2.23
C GLU A 258 -12.35 -14.03 2.15
N GLU A 259 -13.18 -13.37 2.97
CA GLU A 259 -14.65 -13.56 2.99
C GLU A 259 -15.30 -13.31 1.63
N GLN A 260 -14.68 -12.48 0.78
CA GLN A 260 -15.15 -12.17 -0.57
C GLN A 260 -14.59 -13.09 -1.66
N GLY A 261 -13.89 -14.16 -1.29
CA GLY A 261 -13.51 -15.23 -2.21
C GLY A 261 -12.27 -14.93 -3.05
N ILE A 262 -11.41 -14.00 -2.63
CA ILE A 262 -10.23 -13.58 -3.41
C ILE A 262 -9.22 -14.71 -3.67
N ILE A 263 -9.12 -15.69 -2.76
CA ILE A 263 -8.25 -16.87 -2.90
C ILE A 263 -8.66 -17.70 -4.12
N LYS A 264 -9.96 -17.99 -4.24
CA LYS A 264 -10.54 -18.74 -5.36
C LYS A 264 -10.30 -18.00 -6.67
N TYR A 265 -10.44 -16.68 -6.66
CA TYR A 265 -10.18 -15.85 -7.83
C TYR A 265 -8.74 -15.99 -8.32
N PHE A 266 -7.73 -15.79 -7.45
CA PHE A 266 -6.33 -15.89 -7.86
C PHE A 266 -5.93 -17.30 -8.28
N LYS A 267 -6.46 -18.35 -7.63
CA LYS A 267 -6.26 -19.75 -8.04
C LYS A 267 -6.62 -19.96 -9.51
N GLN A 268 -7.77 -19.44 -9.95
CA GLN A 268 -8.23 -19.55 -11.34
C GLN A 268 -7.53 -18.56 -12.28
N ARG A 269 -7.41 -17.29 -11.88
CA ARG A 269 -6.91 -16.20 -12.75
C ARG A 269 -5.41 -16.33 -13.06
N LEU A 270 -4.63 -16.81 -12.11
CA LEU A 270 -3.16 -16.91 -12.18
C LEU A 270 -2.65 -18.36 -12.22
N ASN A 271 -3.54 -19.36 -12.23
CA ASN A 271 -3.20 -20.78 -12.16
C ASN A 271 -2.22 -21.09 -11.01
N LEU A 272 -2.56 -20.62 -9.81
CA LEU A 272 -1.70 -20.79 -8.63
C LEU A 272 -1.89 -22.18 -7.99
N PRO A 273 -0.81 -22.82 -7.53
CA PRO A 273 -0.89 -24.10 -6.82
C PRO A 273 -1.32 -23.86 -5.36
N ILE A 274 -2.61 -23.58 -5.16
CA ILE A 274 -3.21 -23.32 -3.85
C ILE A 274 -4.11 -24.50 -3.47
N ASP A 275 -3.82 -25.11 -2.31
CA ASP A 275 -4.67 -26.11 -1.70
C ASP A 275 -5.84 -25.45 -0.97
N ASP A 276 -7.01 -26.09 -0.97
CA ASP A 276 -8.24 -25.54 -0.36
C ASP A 276 -8.30 -25.74 1.17
N HIS A 277 -7.14 -25.86 1.82
CA HIS A 277 -7.05 -26.06 3.27
C HIS A 277 -7.08 -24.73 4.04
N PRO A 278 -7.73 -24.69 5.22
CA PRO A 278 -7.73 -23.51 6.07
C PRO A 278 -6.29 -23.20 6.51
N SER A 279 -5.84 -21.97 6.26
CA SER A 279 -4.48 -21.55 6.61
C SER A 279 -4.36 -21.18 8.09
N ASP A 280 -3.41 -21.81 8.79
CA ASP A 280 -3.06 -21.48 10.17
C ASP A 280 -2.65 -20.00 10.32
N LEU A 281 -1.97 -19.43 9.31
CA LEU A 281 -1.56 -18.03 9.32
C LEU A 281 -2.78 -17.11 9.31
N LEU A 282 -3.76 -17.40 8.47
CA LEU A 282 -4.99 -16.62 8.39
C LEU A 282 -5.82 -16.72 9.68
N MET A 283 -5.77 -17.88 10.34
CA MET A 283 -6.33 -18.03 11.68
C MET A 283 -5.64 -17.13 12.72
N LYS A 284 -4.32 -16.90 12.63
CA LYS A 284 -3.61 -15.93 13.48
C LYS A 284 -4.13 -14.51 13.25
N TRP A 285 -4.31 -14.10 11.98
CA TRP A 285 -4.89 -12.79 11.64
C TRP A 285 -6.31 -12.61 12.18
N LYS A 286 -7.17 -13.63 12.04
CA LYS A 286 -8.51 -13.65 12.64
C LYS A 286 -8.46 -13.46 14.15
N LYS A 287 -7.57 -14.18 14.85
CA LYS A 287 -7.39 -14.04 16.31
C LYS A 287 -6.93 -12.63 16.68
N MET A 288 -5.99 -12.04 15.94
CA MET A 288 -5.50 -10.67 16.19
C MET A 288 -6.61 -9.63 15.99
N ALA A 289 -7.37 -9.71 14.89
CA ALA A 289 -8.48 -8.80 14.63
C ALA A 289 -9.55 -8.89 15.73
N CYS A 290 -9.94 -10.11 16.14
CA CYS A 290 -10.90 -10.30 17.23
C CYS A 290 -10.38 -9.78 18.57
N ARG A 291 -9.08 -9.91 18.86
CA ARG A 291 -8.47 -9.35 20.08
C ARG A 291 -8.55 -7.83 20.07
N TYR A 292 -8.22 -7.20 18.95
CA TYR A 292 -8.22 -5.74 18.80
C TYR A 292 -9.61 -5.14 19.05
N GLU A 293 -10.67 -5.77 18.53
CA GLU A 293 -12.07 -5.33 18.74
C GLU A 293 -12.55 -5.51 20.20
N ARG A 294 -11.90 -6.36 20.99
CA ARG A 294 -12.30 -6.71 22.37
C ARG A 294 -11.45 -6.05 23.46
N LEU A 295 -10.60 -5.08 23.11
CA LEU A 295 -9.72 -4.40 24.06
C LEU A 295 -10.53 -3.49 24.99
N LEU A 296 -10.57 -3.83 26.29
CA LEU A 296 -11.34 -3.09 27.30
C LEU A 296 -10.47 -2.17 28.15
N LYS A 297 -9.27 -2.60 28.53
CA LYS A 297 -8.34 -1.81 29.34
C LYS A 297 -7.58 -0.85 28.45
N VAL A 298 -7.40 0.39 28.88
CA VAL A 298 -6.66 1.41 28.14
C VAL A 298 -5.26 1.55 28.75
N CYS A 299 -4.24 1.68 27.90
CA CYS A 299 -2.89 2.08 28.27
C CYS A 299 -2.61 3.39 27.55
N SER A 300 -2.31 4.44 28.32
CA SER A 300 -2.22 5.80 27.80
C SER A 300 -0.75 6.21 27.77
N ILE A 301 -0.17 6.32 26.58
CA ILE A 301 1.25 6.65 26.40
C ILE A 301 1.35 8.07 25.84
N ALA A 302 2.19 8.92 26.43
CA ALA A 302 2.52 10.22 25.88
C ALA A 302 3.71 10.11 24.92
N LEU A 303 3.53 10.57 23.67
CA LEU A 303 4.60 10.70 22.68
C LEU A 303 4.93 12.18 22.49
N VAL A 304 6.12 12.56 22.94
CA VAL A 304 6.66 13.91 22.73
C VAL A 304 7.45 13.92 21.43
N GLY A 305 7.06 14.78 20.50
CA GLY A 305 7.66 14.84 19.17
C GLY A 305 7.65 16.24 18.58
N LYS A 306 8.42 16.43 17.52
CA LYS A 306 8.46 17.70 16.75
C LYS A 306 7.36 17.74 15.68
N TYR A 307 6.91 16.58 15.21
CA TYR A 307 6.05 16.42 14.04
C TYR A 307 4.64 15.89 14.40
N THR A 308 3.99 16.47 15.40
CA THR A 308 2.77 15.90 16.02
C THR A 308 1.46 16.20 15.30
N LYS A 309 1.46 17.08 14.29
CA LYS A 309 0.24 17.47 13.57
C LYS A 309 -0.27 16.39 12.61
N LEU A 310 0.61 15.55 12.10
CA LEU A 310 0.28 14.44 11.21
C LEU A 310 0.66 13.13 11.90
N SER A 311 -0.31 12.20 11.98
CA SER A 311 -0.08 10.87 12.55
C SER A 311 1.01 10.09 11.84
N ASP A 312 1.17 10.36 10.54
CA ASP A 312 1.98 9.54 9.65
C ASP A 312 3.50 9.78 9.85
N CYS A 313 3.88 10.88 10.51
CA CYS A 313 5.25 11.19 10.89
C CYS A 313 5.85 10.21 11.92
N TYR A 314 4.99 9.48 12.65
CA TYR A 314 5.37 8.52 13.69
C TYR A 314 4.64 7.19 13.51
N ALA A 315 4.27 6.87 12.27
CA ALA A 315 3.46 5.69 11.98
C ALA A 315 4.15 4.39 12.39
N SER A 316 5.47 4.26 12.20
CA SER A 316 6.21 3.06 12.61
C SER A 316 6.19 2.89 14.13
N VAL A 317 6.39 3.99 14.86
CA VAL A 317 6.38 4.03 16.34
C VAL A 317 5.00 3.66 16.85
N PHE A 318 3.94 4.27 16.31
CA PHE A 318 2.57 3.95 16.66
C PHE A 318 2.26 2.47 16.42
N LYS A 319 2.67 1.92 15.27
CA LYS A 319 2.42 0.51 14.95
C LYS A 319 3.18 -0.45 15.86
N ALA A 320 4.43 -0.17 16.21
CA ALA A 320 5.19 -0.99 17.17
C ALA A 320 4.56 -0.99 18.57
N LEU A 321 4.08 0.17 19.04
CA LEU A 321 3.34 0.27 20.29
C LEU A 321 2.00 -0.46 20.22
N GLU A 322 1.26 -0.36 19.11
CA GLU A 322 0.00 -1.07 18.88
C GLU A 322 0.21 -2.60 18.92
N HIS A 323 1.29 -3.10 18.32
CA HIS A 323 1.66 -4.52 18.37
C HIS A 323 1.89 -4.99 19.82
N SER A 324 2.63 -4.19 20.60
CA SER A 324 2.93 -4.47 22.00
C SER A 324 1.68 -4.43 22.87
N ALA A 325 0.83 -3.41 22.69
CA ALA A 325 -0.44 -3.25 23.39
C ALA A 325 -1.40 -4.40 23.08
N LEU A 326 -1.48 -4.83 21.82
CA LEU A 326 -2.27 -5.99 21.42
C LEU A 326 -1.79 -7.27 22.11
N ALA A 327 -0.47 -7.46 22.25
CA ALA A 327 0.11 -8.63 22.93
C ALA A 327 -0.35 -8.73 24.40
N ILE A 328 -0.41 -7.61 25.11
CA ILE A 328 -0.86 -7.52 26.52
C ILE A 328 -2.38 -7.34 26.69
N ASN A 329 -3.16 -7.23 25.60
CA ASN A 329 -4.60 -6.97 25.59
C ASN A 329 -5.03 -5.60 26.16
N TYR A 330 -4.28 -4.55 25.83
CA TYR A 330 -4.64 -3.17 26.13
C TYR A 330 -4.93 -2.39 24.86
N LYS A 331 -5.91 -1.48 24.94
CA LYS A 331 -6.17 -0.45 23.93
C LYS A 331 -5.15 0.68 24.13
N LEU A 332 -4.31 0.90 23.11
CA LEU A 332 -3.36 1.99 23.12
C LEU A 332 -4.09 3.33 22.91
N GLU A 333 -3.91 4.26 23.84
CA GLU A 333 -4.26 5.67 23.68
C GLU A 333 -2.96 6.48 23.59
N LEU A 334 -2.54 6.80 22.36
CA LEU A 334 -1.33 7.57 22.14
C LEU A 334 -1.63 9.07 22.17
N MET A 335 -1.10 9.77 23.17
CA MET A 335 -1.25 11.21 23.35
C MET A 335 -0.06 11.94 22.73
N TYR A 336 -0.28 12.57 21.58
CA TYR A 336 0.74 13.39 20.94
C TYR A 336 0.93 14.72 21.68
N ILE A 337 2.18 15.06 21.94
CA ILE A 337 2.63 16.30 22.58
C ILE A 337 3.70 16.94 21.71
N ASP A 338 3.46 18.17 21.24
CA ASP A 338 4.47 18.92 20.52
C ASP A 338 5.57 19.33 21.49
N SER A 339 6.82 18.98 21.20
CA SER A 339 7.99 19.34 22.00
C SER A 339 8.09 20.85 22.26
N THR A 340 7.67 21.69 21.32
CA THR A 340 7.70 23.15 21.46
C THR A 340 6.70 23.65 22.51
N GLU A 341 5.62 22.90 22.74
CA GLU A 341 4.62 23.23 23.76
C GLU A 341 5.14 23.02 25.19
N LEU A 342 6.29 22.34 25.37
CA LEU A 342 6.92 22.16 26.68
C LEU A 342 8.02 23.18 26.98
N GLU A 343 8.27 24.13 26.07
CA GLU A 343 9.31 25.15 26.23
C GLU A 343 8.86 26.31 27.13
N ARG A 344 9.83 26.96 27.81
CA ARG A 344 9.57 28.15 28.65
C ARG A 344 9.08 29.36 27.85
N SER A 345 9.49 29.46 26.58
CA SER A 345 8.97 30.44 25.61
C SER A 345 7.45 30.29 25.48
N THR A 346 6.97 29.06 25.28
CA THR A 346 5.54 28.78 25.14
C THR A 346 4.77 29.02 26.43
N GLU A 347 5.36 28.80 27.61
CA GLU A 347 4.72 29.17 28.88
C GLU A 347 4.42 30.68 28.95
N ALA A 348 5.37 31.52 28.52
CA ALA A 348 5.24 32.96 28.52
C ALA A 348 4.30 33.48 27.41
N GLU A 349 4.35 32.89 26.21
CA GLU A 349 3.58 33.33 25.05
C GLU A 349 2.17 32.73 24.97
N ASN A 350 2.01 31.47 25.38
CA ASN A 350 0.76 30.71 25.31
C ASN A 350 0.67 29.63 26.41
N SER A 351 0.44 30.09 27.64
CA SER A 351 0.32 29.23 28.83
C SER A 351 -0.73 28.12 28.71
N VAL A 352 -1.79 28.33 27.90
CA VAL A 352 -2.85 27.32 27.69
C VAL A 352 -2.27 26.06 27.04
N LYS A 353 -1.53 26.21 25.93
CA LYS A 353 -0.91 25.06 25.24
C LYS A 353 0.13 24.39 26.13
N TYR A 354 0.94 25.19 26.83
CA TYR A 354 1.94 24.69 27.75
C TYR A 354 1.35 23.81 28.84
N HIS A 355 0.35 24.29 29.57
CA HIS A 355 -0.28 23.50 30.63
C HIS A 355 -1.07 22.30 30.09
N GLN A 356 -1.67 22.38 28.88
CA GLN A 356 -2.32 21.23 28.25
C GLN A 356 -1.32 20.11 27.89
N ALA A 357 -0.15 20.47 27.37
CA ALA A 357 0.92 19.53 27.06
C ALA A 357 1.43 18.82 28.33
N TRP A 358 1.75 19.59 29.38
CA TRP A 358 2.15 19.03 30.67
C TRP A 358 1.05 18.17 31.31
N HIS A 359 -0.21 18.57 31.20
CA HIS A 359 -1.32 17.76 31.73
C HIS A 359 -1.42 16.40 31.02
N LYS A 360 -1.28 16.34 29.69
CA LYS A 360 -1.23 15.06 28.96
C LYS A 360 -0.05 14.21 29.41
N LEU A 361 1.12 14.82 29.58
CA LEU A 361 2.33 14.12 30.00
C LEU A 361 2.18 13.51 31.40
N CYS A 362 1.61 14.25 32.36
CA CYS A 362 1.37 13.77 33.72
C CYS A 362 0.23 12.74 33.83
N LYS A 363 -0.69 12.71 32.87
CA LYS A 363 -1.82 11.77 32.84
C LYS A 363 -1.46 10.39 32.27
N ALA A 364 -0.38 10.27 31.50
CA ALA A 364 0.03 9.01 30.89
C ALA A 364 0.29 7.92 31.96
N GLU A 365 -0.34 6.75 31.83
CA GLU A 365 -0.31 5.61 32.77
C GLU A 365 -0.24 4.26 32.03
#